data_AF-A0AA35VEF4-F1
#
_entry.id   AF-A0AA35VEF4-F1
#
_cell.length_a   1.000
_cell.length_b   1.000
_cell.length_c   1.000
_cell.angle_alpha   90.00
_cell.angle_beta   90.00
_cell.angle_gamma   90.00
#
_symmetry.space_group_name_H-M   'P 1'
#
loop_
_entity.id
_entity.type
_entity.pdbx_description
1 polymer ?
#
loop_
_entity_poly.entity_id
_entity_poly.type
_entity_poly.pdbx_seq_one_letter_code
_entity_poly.pdbx_strand_id
1 'polypeptide(L)'
;MNLDSSSSSSSCIKNHQVLWRFSIVDTDLNVDSSISTTQLNIEIVVAKTEDYYLRFLIKNIDDISDYNETNAEPFTCDGCGGVSDVYNESVSPEKLAGKVVLITGASSGIGEHLAYEYAKHGASLALVARREDLLAAVAMKAKELGALEVIVIKADVSKLQDCKRLVDETINHFRKLNYLINNAGIVKIGLFEDKRFIVDHASIMDVNFWGSIYATHFALPYLTKHKGRIIVIGSTGGWFNMPGMSVYNASKVAQQSFFETLRIELASNIRITMVTLGMVATPLAKDELLDKGKLWWIPRYSVEGCAKAIVNSGRRGDEYLTAPTWMQSVFLGVMLLPEIMNTVKQVILITSRKSSS
;
A
#
# COMPACT_ATOMS: atom_id res chain seq x y z
N MET A 1 7.76 -55.93 25.80
CA MET A 1 7.78 -54.46 25.84
C MET A 1 8.72 -54.00 24.75
N ASN A 2 8.19 -53.76 23.56
CA ASN A 2 8.93 -53.23 22.41
C ASN A 2 8.46 -51.80 22.16
N LEU A 3 9.45 -50.95 21.87
CA LEU A 3 9.33 -49.56 21.47
C LEU A 3 8.86 -49.50 20.01
N ASP A 4 7.79 -48.76 19.75
CA ASP A 4 7.41 -48.35 18.40
C ASP A 4 7.59 -46.84 18.23
N SER A 5 8.25 -46.50 17.13
CA SER A 5 8.51 -45.17 16.62
C SER A 5 7.45 -44.73 15.61
N SER A 6 7.24 -43.41 15.55
CA SER A 6 6.95 -42.59 14.36
C SER A 6 5.56 -41.96 14.19
N SER A 7 5.63 -40.68 13.80
CA SER A 7 4.64 -39.84 13.10
C SER A 7 3.54 -39.15 13.92
N SER A 8 3.88 -37.97 14.43
CA SER A 8 2.92 -36.90 14.77
C SER A 8 2.98 -35.82 13.69
N SER A 9 2.01 -35.75 12.79
CA SER A 9 1.77 -34.56 11.95
C SER A 9 0.39 -34.65 11.31
N SER A 10 -0.28 -33.49 11.19
CA SER A 10 -1.59 -33.23 10.57
C SER A 10 -2.80 -33.15 11.52
N SER A 11 -2.79 -32.11 12.36
CA SER A 11 -4.01 -31.52 12.90
C SER A 11 -3.91 -30.01 12.70
N CYS A 12 -4.22 -29.54 11.49
CA CYS A 12 -4.59 -28.14 11.29
C CYS A 12 -5.33 -27.96 9.97
N ILE A 13 -6.39 -27.15 10.03
CA ILE A 13 -7.19 -26.59 8.93
C ILE A 13 -8.27 -27.54 8.38
N LYS A 14 -9.40 -27.64 9.09
CA LYS A 14 -10.63 -28.30 8.60
C LYS A 14 -11.87 -27.39 8.49
N ASN A 15 -11.79 -26.09 8.80
CA ASN A 15 -12.99 -25.24 8.82
C ASN A 15 -12.78 -23.92 8.06
N HIS A 16 -13.03 -23.93 6.75
CA HIS A 16 -13.34 -22.70 6.01
C HIS A 16 -14.80 -22.76 5.55
N GLN A 17 -15.63 -21.85 6.07
CA GLN A 17 -16.96 -21.58 5.52
C GLN A 17 -16.78 -20.79 4.22
N VAL A 18 -17.14 -21.38 3.09
CA VAL A 18 -17.24 -20.69 1.80
C VAL A 18 -18.49 -19.80 1.86
N LEU A 19 -18.30 -18.48 1.79
CA LEU A 19 -19.41 -17.53 1.89
C LEU A 19 -20.07 -17.26 0.53
N TRP A 20 -19.29 -17.22 -0.56
CA TRP A 20 -19.77 -16.98 -1.93
C TRP A 20 -18.86 -17.67 -2.94
N ARG A 21 -19.44 -18.12 -4.08
CA ARG A 21 -18.74 -18.67 -5.24
C ARG A 21 -19.19 -17.91 -6.48
N PHE A 22 -18.24 -17.36 -7.24
CA PHE A 22 -18.48 -16.74 -8.55
C PHE A 22 -17.68 -17.51 -9.61
N SER A 23 -18.27 -17.72 -10.78
CA SER A 23 -17.58 -18.21 -11.96
C SER A 23 -17.73 -17.15 -13.05
N ILE A 24 -16.61 -16.70 -13.61
CA ILE A 24 -16.60 -15.85 -14.81
C ILE A 24 -16.35 -16.78 -15.98
N VAL A 25 -17.33 -16.91 -16.87
CA VAL A 25 -17.20 -17.66 -18.12
C VAL A 25 -17.18 -16.64 -19.24
N ASP A 26 -16.04 -16.50 -19.92
CA ASP A 26 -15.96 -15.75 -21.17
C ASP A 26 -16.42 -16.67 -22.31
N THR A 27 -17.54 -16.33 -22.95
CA THR A 27 -18.10 -17.10 -24.07
C THR A 27 -17.80 -16.48 -25.44
N ASP A 28 -17.06 -15.37 -25.52
CA ASP A 28 -16.90 -14.59 -26.76
C ASP A 28 -15.51 -14.71 -27.42
N LEU A 29 -14.67 -15.66 -27.02
CA LEU A 29 -13.46 -16.02 -27.77
C LEU A 29 -13.79 -16.94 -28.96
N ASN A 30 -14.54 -16.42 -29.93
CA ASN A 30 -14.76 -17.09 -31.21
C ASN A 30 -13.72 -16.58 -32.22
N VAL A 31 -12.49 -17.10 -32.12
CA VAL A 31 -11.45 -16.92 -33.14
C VAL A 31 -11.06 -18.30 -33.66
N ASP A 32 -11.53 -18.58 -34.86
CA ASP A 32 -11.25 -19.74 -35.72
C ASP A 32 -11.51 -21.15 -35.16
N SER A 33 -12.28 -21.91 -35.92
CA SER A 33 -12.80 -23.25 -35.65
C SER A 33 -11.75 -24.37 -35.64
N SER A 34 -10.56 -24.13 -35.09
CA SER A 34 -9.51 -25.15 -34.96
C SER A 34 -8.58 -25.00 -33.74
N ILE A 35 -8.87 -24.08 -32.81
CA ILE A 35 -8.09 -23.97 -31.56
C ILE A 35 -9.04 -24.21 -30.38
N SER A 36 -8.64 -25.14 -29.51
CA SER A 36 -9.30 -25.46 -28.24
C SER A 36 -9.66 -24.17 -27.49
N THR A 37 -10.96 -23.97 -27.23
CA THR A 37 -11.46 -22.94 -26.32
C THR A 37 -10.89 -23.22 -24.93
N THR A 38 -9.85 -22.49 -24.55
CA THR A 38 -9.32 -22.53 -23.18
C THR A 38 -10.31 -21.81 -22.27
N GLN A 39 -11.13 -22.57 -21.55
CA GLN A 39 -12.15 -22.02 -20.67
C GLN A 39 -11.50 -21.60 -19.34
N LEU A 40 -11.28 -20.30 -19.14
CA LEU A 40 -10.69 -19.77 -17.91
C LEU A 40 -11.74 -19.68 -16.80
N ASN A 41 -11.93 -20.77 -16.03
CA ASN A 41 -12.84 -20.76 -14.89
C ASN A 41 -12.17 -20.15 -13.66
N ILE A 42 -12.42 -18.86 -13.39
CA ILE A 42 -11.94 -18.19 -12.17
C ILE A 42 -12.91 -18.49 -11.01
N GLU A 43 -12.51 -19.37 -10.09
CA GLU A 43 -13.27 -19.65 -8.86
C GLU A 43 -12.83 -18.73 -7.71
N ILE A 44 -13.62 -17.69 -7.40
CA ILE A 44 -13.38 -16.83 -6.24
C ILE A 44 -14.01 -17.45 -4.98
N VAL A 45 -13.17 -17.88 -4.04
CA VAL A 45 -13.60 -18.43 -2.74
C VAL A 45 -13.39 -17.39 -1.64
N VAL A 46 -14.48 -16.81 -1.12
CA VAL A 46 -14.43 -15.94 0.07
C VAL A 46 -14.54 -16.79 1.33
N ALA A 47 -13.43 -16.96 2.06
CA ALA A 47 -13.39 -17.68 3.34
C ALA A 47 -13.23 -16.71 4.52
N LYS A 48 -13.93 -16.97 5.62
CA LYS A 48 -13.71 -16.29 6.90
C LYS A 48 -12.58 -17.00 7.66
N THR A 49 -11.47 -16.31 7.91
CA THR A 49 -10.42 -16.76 8.84
C THR A 49 -10.59 -16.09 10.20
N GLU A 50 -10.02 -16.67 11.27
CA GLU A 50 -10.09 -16.09 12.64
C GLU A 50 -9.48 -14.68 12.72
N ASP A 51 -8.61 -14.34 11.78
CA ASP A 51 -8.23 -12.97 11.46
C ASP A 51 -9.04 -12.45 10.26
N TYR A 52 -9.65 -11.28 10.36
CA TYR A 52 -10.59 -10.65 9.41
C TYR A 52 -10.01 -10.34 8.01
N TYR A 53 -9.62 -11.35 7.23
CA TYR A 53 -9.16 -11.19 5.85
C TYR A 53 -10.13 -11.87 4.89
N LEU A 54 -10.62 -11.14 3.88
CA LEU A 54 -11.09 -11.75 2.64
C LEU A 54 -9.86 -12.19 1.84
N ARG A 55 -9.76 -13.48 1.51
CA ARG A 55 -8.80 -13.99 0.53
C ARG A 55 -9.53 -14.35 -0.75
N PHE A 56 -8.92 -14.07 -1.89
CA PHE A 56 -9.35 -14.50 -3.21
C PHE A 56 -8.38 -15.60 -3.66
N LEU A 57 -8.89 -16.79 -3.96
CA LEU A 57 -8.15 -17.83 -4.67
C LEU A 57 -8.53 -17.73 -6.15
N ILE A 58 -7.56 -17.97 -7.04
CA ILE A 58 -7.80 -18.11 -8.48
C ILE A 58 -7.18 -19.45 -8.87
N LYS A 59 -7.98 -20.37 -9.40
CA LYS A 59 -7.50 -21.63 -9.99
C LYS A 59 -7.74 -21.56 -11.49
N ASN A 60 -6.75 -21.94 -12.30
CA ASN A 60 -6.98 -22.30 -13.71
C ASN A 60 -7.38 -23.78 -13.77
N ILE A 61 -8.39 -24.09 -14.57
CA ILE A 61 -8.80 -25.47 -14.88
C ILE A 61 -8.59 -25.63 -16.38
N ASP A 62 -7.54 -26.35 -16.77
CA ASP A 62 -7.10 -26.41 -18.18
C ASP A 62 -7.74 -27.54 -19.00
N ASP A 63 -8.58 -28.41 -18.43
CA ASP A 63 -9.32 -29.42 -19.22
C ASP A 63 -10.63 -29.84 -18.55
N ILE A 64 -11.75 -29.69 -19.26
CA ILE A 64 -13.07 -30.23 -18.87
C ILE A 64 -13.52 -31.18 -19.99
N SER A 65 -13.13 -32.45 -19.88
CA SER A 65 -13.74 -33.52 -20.67
C SER A 65 -14.33 -34.66 -19.82
N ASP A 66 -14.37 -34.53 -18.48
CA ASP A 66 -14.85 -35.63 -17.62
C ASP A 66 -15.53 -35.15 -16.31
N TYR A 67 -16.47 -34.20 -16.39
CA TYR A 67 -17.27 -33.82 -15.22
C TYR A 67 -18.73 -34.31 -15.33
N ASN A 68 -19.04 -35.40 -14.61
CA ASN A 68 -20.41 -35.86 -14.32
C ASN A 68 -20.81 -35.42 -12.90
N GLU A 69 -21.95 -34.75 -12.78
CA GLU A 69 -22.44 -34.02 -11.59
C GLU A 69 -22.77 -34.86 -10.33
N THR A 70 -22.53 -36.18 -10.30
CA THR A 70 -23.08 -37.06 -9.25
C THR A 70 -22.09 -37.71 -8.29
N ASN A 71 -20.77 -37.48 -8.41
CA ASN A 71 -19.79 -38.01 -7.45
C ASN A 71 -18.74 -36.95 -7.06
N ALA A 72 -19.13 -36.00 -6.21
CA ALA A 72 -18.18 -35.07 -5.58
C ALA A 72 -17.54 -35.73 -4.35
N GLU A 73 -16.55 -36.60 -4.56
CA GLU A 73 -15.55 -36.87 -3.52
C GLU A 73 -14.54 -35.71 -3.46
N PRO A 74 -13.95 -35.40 -2.30
CA PRO A 74 -12.94 -34.36 -2.19
C PRO A 74 -11.70 -34.79 -2.99
N PHE A 75 -11.50 -34.21 -4.17
CA PHE A 75 -10.32 -34.47 -5.00
C PHE A 75 -9.04 -34.03 -4.26
N THR A 76 -8.28 -35.00 -3.77
CA THR A 76 -6.86 -34.85 -3.40
C THR A 76 -6.02 -34.97 -4.67
N CYS A 77 -5.36 -33.90 -5.09
CA CYS A 77 -4.38 -33.99 -6.18
C CYS A 77 -3.05 -34.54 -5.65
N ASP A 78 -2.89 -35.87 -5.69
CA ASP A 78 -1.56 -36.47 -5.63
C ASP A 78 -0.90 -36.30 -7.01
N GLY A 79 0.12 -35.44 -7.09
CA GLY A 79 1.02 -35.38 -8.25
C GLY A 79 1.15 -34.04 -8.99
N CYS A 80 0.42 -32.99 -8.61
CA CYS A 80 0.71 -31.65 -9.12
C CYS A 80 1.71 -30.95 -8.19
N GLY A 81 2.96 -30.83 -8.62
CA GLY A 81 3.95 -29.98 -7.98
C GLY A 81 3.48 -28.52 -7.96
N GLY A 82 2.95 -28.10 -6.80
CA GLY A 82 3.26 -26.82 -6.19
C GLY A 82 2.70 -25.54 -6.80
N VAL A 83 1.39 -25.43 -7.05
CA VAL A 83 0.72 -24.10 -7.01
C VAL A 83 0.43 -23.67 -5.56
N SER A 84 0.46 -24.63 -4.62
CA SER A 84 0.39 -24.38 -3.17
C SER A 84 1.67 -23.77 -2.59
N ASP A 85 2.81 -23.90 -3.27
CA ASP A 85 4.11 -23.45 -2.73
C ASP A 85 4.38 -21.96 -2.98
N VAL A 86 3.54 -21.28 -3.77
CA VAL A 86 3.74 -19.85 -4.08
C VAL A 86 3.31 -18.93 -2.93
N TYR A 87 2.45 -19.39 -2.00
CA TYR A 87 1.85 -18.49 -0.99
C TYR A 87 1.77 -19.07 0.43
N ASN A 88 2.42 -20.20 0.72
CA ASN A 88 2.34 -20.88 2.02
C ASN A 88 3.59 -20.79 2.89
N GLU A 89 4.47 -19.81 2.65
CA GLU A 89 5.36 -19.38 3.73
C GLU A 89 4.53 -18.55 4.72
N SER A 90 4.31 -19.08 5.91
CA SER A 90 4.01 -18.26 7.08
C SER A 90 5.23 -17.36 7.34
N VAL A 91 5.34 -16.26 6.59
CA VAL A 91 6.49 -15.35 6.67
C VAL A 91 6.46 -14.66 8.03
N SER A 92 7.29 -15.15 8.95
CA SER A 92 7.55 -14.47 10.22
C SER A 92 7.97 -13.02 9.93
N PRO A 93 7.45 -12.01 10.66
CA PRO A 93 7.75 -10.61 10.36
C PRO A 93 9.25 -10.33 10.33
N GLU A 94 9.74 -9.66 9.28
CA GLU A 94 11.16 -9.35 9.13
C GLU A 94 11.68 -8.54 10.33
N LYS A 95 12.87 -8.89 10.81
CA LYS A 95 13.59 -8.14 11.83
C LYS A 95 14.20 -6.88 11.19
N LEU A 96 13.94 -5.72 11.79
CA LEU A 96 14.41 -4.43 11.28
C LEU A 96 15.78 -4.01 11.83
N ALA A 97 16.28 -4.70 12.86
CA ALA A 97 17.59 -4.44 13.43
C ALA A 97 18.68 -4.53 12.35
N GLY A 98 19.43 -3.44 12.17
CA GLY A 98 20.48 -3.34 11.15
C GLY A 98 19.98 -3.18 9.71
N LYS A 99 18.67 -3.03 9.46
CA LYS A 99 18.13 -2.69 8.13
C LYS A 99 18.24 -1.19 7.90
N VAL A 100 18.49 -0.80 6.65
CA VAL A 100 18.56 0.61 6.24
C VAL A 100 17.25 1.04 5.61
N VAL A 101 16.67 2.11 6.16
CA VAL A 101 15.36 2.63 5.78
C VAL A 101 15.51 4.07 5.34
N LEU A 102 15.18 4.33 4.08
CA LEU A 102 15.13 5.67 3.50
C LEU A 102 13.70 6.18 3.52
N ILE A 103 13.46 7.30 4.23
CA ILE A 103 12.13 7.86 4.45
C ILE A 103 12.05 9.25 3.84
N THR A 104 11.20 9.44 2.83
CA THR A 104 10.91 10.76 2.26
C THR A 104 9.80 11.48 3.02
N GLY A 105 9.88 12.80 3.15
CA GLY A 105 8.91 13.58 3.93
C GLY A 105 8.97 13.31 5.43
N ALA A 106 10.16 13.03 5.97
CA ALA A 106 10.34 12.59 7.35
C ALA A 106 10.29 13.71 8.42
N SER A 107 10.19 14.99 8.01
CA SER A 107 10.27 16.13 8.94
C SER A 107 9.02 16.38 9.80
N SER A 108 7.91 15.68 9.54
CA SER A 108 6.65 15.87 10.27
C SER A 108 5.62 14.78 9.99
N GLY A 109 4.65 14.61 10.87
CA GLY A 109 3.45 13.80 10.61
C GLY A 109 3.78 12.32 10.42
N ILE A 110 3.21 11.65 9.41
CA ILE A 110 3.40 10.21 9.21
C ILE A 110 4.89 9.86 9.04
N GLY A 111 5.63 10.60 8.23
CA GLY A 111 7.06 10.33 7.98
C GLY A 111 7.94 10.42 9.24
N GLU A 112 7.65 11.38 10.11
CA GLU A 112 8.31 11.51 11.42
C GLU A 112 8.01 10.31 12.32
N HIS A 113 6.74 9.95 12.46
CA HIS A 113 6.36 8.81 13.32
C HIS A 113 6.81 7.47 12.73
N LEU A 114 6.95 7.35 11.41
CA LEU A 114 7.61 6.21 10.78
C LEU A 114 9.07 6.14 11.18
N ALA A 115 9.81 7.26 11.17
CA ALA A 115 11.19 7.28 11.64
C ALA A 115 11.29 6.80 13.09
N TYR A 116 10.40 7.28 13.97
CA TYR A 116 10.34 6.84 15.36
C TYR A 116 10.00 5.37 15.53
N GLU A 117 9.04 4.85 14.75
CA GLU A 117 8.65 3.46 14.87
C GLU A 117 9.76 2.54 14.33
N TYR A 118 10.36 2.82 13.17
CA TYR A 118 11.52 2.06 12.68
C TYR A 118 12.72 2.11 13.64
N ALA A 119 12.96 3.26 14.28
CA ALA A 119 13.99 3.41 15.30
C ALA A 119 13.82 2.45 16.48
N LYS A 120 12.60 2.31 17.02
CA LYS A 120 12.31 1.36 18.11
C LYS A 120 12.60 -0.10 17.77
N HIS A 121 12.63 -0.44 16.49
CA HIS A 121 12.99 -1.78 16.01
C HIS A 121 14.47 -1.90 15.60
N GLY A 122 15.31 -0.91 15.92
CA GLY A 122 16.77 -0.95 15.71
C GLY A 122 17.22 -0.72 14.27
N ALA A 123 16.41 -0.04 13.44
CA ALA A 123 16.79 0.27 12.06
C ALA A 123 17.82 1.41 12.00
N SER A 124 18.59 1.45 10.91
CA SER A 124 19.37 2.62 10.49
C SER A 124 18.55 3.46 9.52
N LEU A 125 18.56 4.78 9.67
CA LEU A 125 17.62 5.67 8.99
C LEU A 125 18.35 6.71 8.12
N ALA A 126 17.86 6.89 6.90
CA ALA A 126 18.12 8.08 6.08
C ALA A 126 16.84 8.90 6.02
N LEU A 127 16.84 10.08 6.64
CA LEU A 127 15.66 10.94 6.77
C LEU A 127 15.73 12.10 5.78
N VAL A 128 14.73 12.19 4.90
CA VAL A 128 14.70 13.18 3.83
C VAL A 128 13.51 14.12 3.94
N ALA A 129 13.79 15.42 3.87
CA ALA A 129 12.80 16.49 3.67
C ALA A 129 13.50 17.81 3.30
N ARG A 130 12.73 18.87 3.08
CA ARG A 130 13.25 20.21 2.75
C ARG A 130 13.68 21.02 3.98
N ARG A 131 13.07 20.74 5.14
CA ARG A 131 13.27 21.46 6.42
C ARG A 131 14.27 20.69 7.28
N GLU A 132 15.52 21.12 7.19
CA GLU A 132 16.67 20.44 7.80
C GLU A 132 16.68 20.52 9.33
N ASP A 133 16.25 21.65 9.88
CA ASP A 133 16.07 21.90 11.31
C ASP A 133 15.11 20.88 11.95
N LEU A 134 13.96 20.64 11.31
CA LEU A 134 13.00 19.65 11.79
C LEU A 134 13.52 18.23 11.61
N LEU A 135 14.21 17.93 10.51
CA LEU A 135 14.84 16.61 10.33
C LEU A 135 15.88 16.32 11.41
N ALA A 136 16.68 17.32 11.81
CA ALA A 136 17.66 17.18 12.86
C ALA A 136 16.98 16.81 14.20
N ALA A 137 15.85 17.45 14.53
CA ALA A 137 15.06 17.10 15.71
C ALA A 137 14.52 15.66 15.64
N VAL A 138 13.95 15.26 14.51
CA VAL A 138 13.47 13.87 14.29
C VAL A 138 14.63 12.87 14.39
N ALA A 139 15.80 13.20 13.85
CA ALA A 139 16.99 12.35 13.90
C ALA A 139 17.51 12.14 15.32
N MET A 140 17.58 13.22 16.12
CA MET A 140 17.94 13.11 17.54
C MET A 140 16.96 12.20 18.28
N LYS A 141 15.65 12.40 18.07
CA LYS A 141 14.64 11.59 18.74
C LYS A 141 14.65 10.13 18.29
N ALA A 142 14.88 9.86 17.01
CA ALA A 142 15.04 8.51 16.48
C ALA A 142 16.25 7.79 17.12
N LYS A 143 17.38 8.48 17.32
CA LYS A 143 18.53 7.90 18.02
C LYS A 143 18.19 7.55 19.48
N GLU A 144 17.52 8.43 20.21
CA GLU A 144 17.05 8.15 21.58
C GLU A 144 16.12 6.93 21.64
N LEU A 145 15.32 6.71 20.60
CA LEU A 145 14.37 5.59 20.52
C LEU A 145 15.00 4.26 20.09
N GLY A 146 16.30 4.24 19.78
CA GLY A 146 17.04 3.00 19.49
C GLY A 146 17.47 2.82 18.02
N ALA A 147 17.36 3.85 17.17
CA ALA A 147 17.96 3.77 15.84
C ALA A 147 19.48 3.57 15.96
N LEU A 148 20.03 2.61 15.21
CA LEU A 148 21.47 2.32 15.24
C LEU A 148 22.29 3.50 14.69
N GLU A 149 21.84 4.04 13.58
CA GLU A 149 22.44 5.18 12.91
C GLU A 149 21.35 6.00 12.23
N VAL A 150 21.53 7.33 12.17
CA VAL A 150 20.61 8.23 11.47
C VAL A 150 21.41 9.30 10.74
N ILE A 151 21.16 9.44 9.44
CA ILE A 151 21.62 10.57 8.62
C ILE A 151 20.44 11.43 8.17
N VAL A 152 20.68 12.73 8.04
CA VAL A 152 19.71 13.72 7.57
C VAL A 152 20.13 14.18 6.19
N ILE A 153 19.19 14.19 5.24
CA ILE A 153 19.43 14.62 3.87
C ILE A 153 18.40 15.69 3.52
N LYS A 154 18.87 16.92 3.30
CA LYS A 154 18.03 17.98 2.77
C LYS A 154 17.83 17.79 1.27
N ALA A 155 16.59 17.54 0.85
CA ALA A 155 16.27 17.35 -0.58
C ALA A 155 14.80 17.67 -0.87
N ASP A 156 14.54 18.13 -2.10
CA ASP A 156 13.21 18.28 -2.66
C ASP A 156 12.93 17.14 -3.66
N VAL A 157 11.99 16.27 -3.29
CA VAL A 157 11.65 15.10 -4.13
C VAL A 157 11.05 15.48 -5.48
N SER A 158 10.56 16.71 -5.67
CA SER A 158 10.11 17.18 -6.98
C SER A 158 11.25 17.35 -8.00
N LYS A 159 12.52 17.32 -7.54
CA LYS A 159 13.70 17.51 -8.38
C LYS A 159 14.42 16.18 -8.60
N LEU A 160 14.51 15.76 -9.86
CA LEU A 160 15.17 14.50 -10.26
C LEU A 160 16.59 14.36 -9.68
N GLN A 161 17.39 15.44 -9.71
CA GLN A 161 18.78 15.43 -9.22
C GLN A 161 18.87 15.27 -7.70
N ASP A 162 17.93 15.85 -6.96
CA ASP A 162 17.85 15.65 -5.51
C ASP A 162 17.45 14.21 -5.17
N CYS A 163 16.55 13.61 -5.95
CA CYS A 163 16.20 12.19 -5.81
C CYS A 163 17.36 11.24 -6.12
N LYS A 164 18.22 11.57 -7.08
CA LYS A 164 19.45 10.83 -7.29
C LYS A 164 20.39 10.97 -6.08
N ARG A 165 20.62 12.22 -5.66
CA ARG A 165 21.55 12.54 -4.58
C ARG A 165 21.15 11.91 -3.25
N LEU A 166 19.86 11.94 -2.87
CA LEU A 166 19.42 11.33 -1.60
C LEU A 166 19.67 9.82 -1.57
N VAL A 167 19.56 9.13 -2.71
CA VAL A 167 19.89 7.71 -2.80
C VAL A 167 21.40 7.51 -2.74
N ASP A 168 22.17 8.29 -3.52
CA ASP A 168 23.63 8.22 -3.53
C ASP A 168 24.22 8.46 -2.12
N GLU A 169 23.76 9.48 -1.40
CA GLU A 169 24.19 9.76 -0.02
C GLU A 169 23.84 8.61 0.94
N THR A 170 22.63 8.05 0.81
CA THR A 170 22.20 6.87 1.60
C THR A 170 23.12 5.67 1.35
N ILE A 171 23.44 5.39 0.08
CA ILE A 171 24.30 4.26 -0.29
C ILE A 171 25.75 4.52 0.06
N ASN A 172 26.26 5.74 -0.08
CA ASN A 172 27.63 6.07 0.28
C ASN A 172 27.87 5.90 1.77
N HIS A 173 26.90 6.28 2.60
CA HIS A 173 26.97 6.14 4.05
C HIS A 173 26.75 4.70 4.51
N PHE A 174 25.64 4.06 4.13
CA PHE A 174 25.27 2.74 4.67
C PHE A 174 25.71 1.54 3.84
N ARG A 175 26.15 1.75 2.59
CA ARG A 175 26.52 0.72 1.60
C ARG A 175 25.39 -0.23 1.19
N LYS A 176 24.16 0.01 1.67
CA LYS A 176 22.99 -0.84 1.44
C LYS A 176 21.71 -0.03 1.60
N LEU A 177 20.62 -0.53 1.01
CA LEU A 177 19.26 -0.02 1.20
C LEU A 177 18.29 -1.21 1.26
N ASN A 178 17.47 -1.27 2.30
CA ASN A 178 16.51 -2.36 2.50
C ASN A 178 15.06 -1.90 2.33
N TYR A 179 14.75 -0.67 2.73
CA TYR A 179 13.41 -0.10 2.65
C TYR A 179 13.47 1.29 2.02
N LEU A 180 12.65 1.52 1.01
CA LEU A 180 12.31 2.86 0.53
C LEU A 180 10.87 3.17 0.92
N ILE A 181 10.68 4.25 1.68
CA ILE A 181 9.35 4.75 2.05
C ILE A 181 9.06 6.02 1.28
N ASN A 182 8.23 5.89 0.25
CA ASN A 182 7.69 6.99 -0.52
C ASN A 182 6.53 7.63 0.26
N ASN A 183 6.88 8.50 1.20
CA ASN A 183 5.93 9.20 2.08
C ASN A 183 5.76 10.69 1.77
N ALA A 184 6.74 11.34 1.15
CA ALA A 184 6.63 12.76 0.81
C ALA A 184 5.37 13.04 -0.02
N GLY A 185 4.61 14.05 0.40
CA GLY A 185 3.39 14.44 -0.28
C GLY A 185 2.87 15.81 0.18
N ILE A 186 2.12 16.45 -0.69
CA ILE A 186 1.39 17.69 -0.44
C ILE A 186 -0.06 17.55 -0.88
N VAL A 187 -0.94 18.28 -0.20
CA VAL A 187 -2.34 18.47 -0.59
C VAL A 187 -2.61 19.97 -0.66
N LYS A 188 -3.48 20.38 -1.57
CA LYS A 188 -4.09 21.70 -1.56
C LYS A 188 -5.55 21.53 -1.87
N ILE A 189 -6.38 22.26 -1.15
CA ILE A 189 -7.83 22.30 -1.38
C ILE A 189 -8.17 23.57 -2.15
N GLY A 190 -8.88 23.39 -3.26
CA GLY A 190 -9.37 24.49 -4.08
C GLY A 190 -10.41 23.98 -5.08
N LEU A 191 -11.39 24.82 -5.39
CA LEU A 191 -12.35 24.49 -6.45
C LEU A 191 -11.74 24.89 -7.79
N PHE A 192 -12.07 24.13 -8.83
CA PHE A 192 -11.53 24.40 -10.17
C PHE A 192 -11.91 25.80 -10.69
N GLU A 193 -13.02 26.36 -10.20
CA GLU A 193 -13.51 27.72 -10.51
C GLU A 193 -12.59 28.83 -9.96
N ASP A 194 -11.70 28.52 -9.00
CA ASP A 194 -10.81 29.51 -8.39
C ASP A 194 -9.74 29.99 -9.38
N LYS A 195 -9.57 31.32 -9.51
CA LYS A 195 -8.65 31.93 -10.50
C LYS A 195 -7.20 31.45 -10.39
N ARG A 196 -6.74 31.08 -9.19
CA ARG A 196 -5.37 30.60 -8.95
C ARG A 196 -5.25 29.08 -8.97
N PHE A 197 -6.32 28.34 -9.23
CA PHE A 197 -6.38 26.89 -9.08
C PHE A 197 -5.18 26.19 -9.75
N ILE A 198 -4.94 26.47 -11.04
CA ILE A 198 -3.87 25.83 -11.80
C ILE A 198 -2.49 26.09 -11.20
N VAL A 199 -2.16 27.36 -10.94
CA VAL A 199 -0.84 27.76 -10.40
C VAL A 199 -0.64 27.18 -9.00
N ASP A 200 -1.68 27.23 -8.17
CA ASP A 200 -1.60 26.75 -6.80
C ASP A 200 -1.42 25.22 -6.79
N HIS A 201 -2.03 24.46 -7.70
CA HIS A 201 -2.06 22.98 -7.61
C HIS A 201 -1.01 22.26 -8.47
N ALA A 202 -0.33 22.94 -9.40
CA ALA A 202 0.60 22.32 -10.35
C ALA A 202 1.66 21.42 -9.69
N SER A 203 2.26 21.87 -8.58
CA SER A 203 3.34 21.16 -7.90
C SER A 203 2.93 19.82 -7.25
N ILE A 204 1.62 19.53 -7.14
CA ILE A 204 1.12 18.33 -6.48
C ILE A 204 1.57 17.07 -7.24
N MET A 205 1.51 17.09 -8.58
CA MET A 205 1.98 15.96 -9.39
C MET A 205 3.49 15.78 -9.27
N ASP A 206 4.25 16.88 -9.26
CA ASP A 206 5.71 16.82 -9.14
C ASP A 206 6.16 16.17 -7.83
N VAL A 207 5.49 16.49 -6.73
CA VAL A 207 5.85 15.94 -5.41
C VAL A 207 5.26 14.54 -5.20
N ASN A 208 3.95 14.38 -5.36
CA ASN A 208 3.25 13.16 -4.94
C ASN A 208 3.51 11.99 -5.90
N PHE A 209 3.59 12.28 -7.20
CA PHE A 209 3.77 11.25 -8.23
C PHE A 209 5.25 11.15 -8.62
N TRP A 210 5.78 12.17 -9.30
CA TRP A 210 7.14 12.14 -9.83
C TRP A 210 8.20 11.95 -8.74
N GLY A 211 8.05 12.60 -7.58
CA GLY A 211 9.00 12.45 -6.49
C GLY A 211 9.13 11.02 -5.97
N SER A 212 8.02 10.25 -5.93
CA SER A 212 8.07 8.84 -5.58
C SER A 212 8.71 7.97 -6.65
N ILE A 213 8.49 8.30 -7.93
CA ILE A 213 9.06 7.57 -9.07
C ILE A 213 10.56 7.80 -9.17
N TYR A 214 11.02 9.04 -9.05
CA TYR A 214 12.44 9.37 -9.11
C TYR A 214 13.24 8.67 -8.01
N ALA A 215 12.75 8.72 -6.77
CA ALA A 215 13.38 8.03 -5.65
C ALA A 215 13.43 6.51 -5.89
N THR A 216 12.32 5.91 -6.34
CA THR A 216 12.27 4.49 -6.68
C THR A 216 13.22 4.12 -7.80
N HIS A 217 13.28 4.91 -8.88
CA HIS A 217 14.14 4.65 -10.03
C HIS A 217 15.61 4.54 -9.63
N PHE A 218 16.13 5.49 -8.86
CA PHE A 218 17.53 5.46 -8.41
C PHE A 218 17.79 4.43 -7.31
N ALA A 219 16.80 4.13 -6.45
CA ALA A 219 16.93 3.13 -5.40
C ALA A 219 16.88 1.68 -5.91
N LEU A 220 16.29 1.46 -7.09
CA LEU A 220 15.92 0.14 -7.60
C LEU A 220 17.09 -0.87 -7.61
N PRO A 221 18.29 -0.55 -8.13
CA PRO A 221 19.39 -1.53 -8.17
C PRO A 221 19.81 -2.02 -6.78
N TYR A 222 19.75 -1.14 -5.78
CA TYR A 222 20.14 -1.44 -4.40
C TYR A 222 19.06 -2.24 -3.68
N LEU A 223 17.79 -1.89 -3.90
CA LEU A 223 16.66 -2.65 -3.38
C LEU A 223 16.66 -4.07 -3.95
N THR A 224 16.85 -4.24 -5.26
CA THR A 224 16.93 -5.56 -5.91
C THR A 224 18.05 -6.41 -5.32
N LYS A 225 19.25 -5.83 -5.16
CA LYS A 225 20.41 -6.53 -4.57
C LYS A 225 20.13 -7.08 -3.16
N HIS A 226 19.25 -6.44 -2.40
CA HIS A 226 18.97 -6.78 -1.01
C HIS A 226 17.57 -7.36 -0.79
N LYS A 227 16.85 -7.74 -1.87
CA LYS A 227 15.45 -8.18 -1.82
C LYS A 227 14.59 -7.21 -0.99
N GLY A 228 14.79 -5.93 -1.27
CA GLY A 228 14.28 -4.82 -0.48
C GLY A 228 12.77 -4.64 -0.62
N ARG A 229 12.27 -3.63 0.08
CA ARG A 229 10.84 -3.29 0.10
C ARG A 229 10.61 -1.83 -0.26
N ILE A 230 9.55 -1.59 -1.00
CA ILE A 230 9.04 -0.26 -1.29
C ILE A 230 7.71 -0.12 -0.56
N ILE A 231 7.57 0.92 0.24
CA ILE A 231 6.31 1.27 0.89
C ILE A 231 5.84 2.59 0.29
N VAL A 232 4.65 2.56 -0.30
CA VAL A 232 4.07 3.72 -0.97
C VAL A 232 2.93 4.26 -0.14
N ILE A 233 3.08 5.47 0.39
CA ILE A 233 2.04 6.12 1.18
C ILE A 233 1.03 6.79 0.24
N GLY A 234 0.04 6.01 -0.16
CA GLY A 234 -1.14 6.44 -0.88
C GLY A 234 -2.20 7.06 0.02
N SER A 235 -3.41 7.18 -0.50
CA SER A 235 -4.53 7.79 0.18
C SER A 235 -5.83 7.21 -0.34
N THR A 236 -6.88 7.24 0.49
CA THR A 236 -8.24 6.95 0.04
C THR A 236 -8.68 7.91 -1.06
N GLY A 237 -8.04 9.08 -1.22
CA GLY A 237 -8.23 9.97 -2.37
C GLY A 237 -7.88 9.34 -3.74
N GLY A 238 -7.28 8.14 -3.78
CA GLY A 238 -7.10 7.37 -5.01
C GLY A 238 -8.38 6.67 -5.53
N TRP A 239 -9.44 6.61 -4.73
CA TRP A 239 -10.71 5.99 -5.14
C TRP A 239 -11.93 6.70 -4.54
N PHE A 240 -11.77 7.33 -3.37
CA PHE A 240 -12.75 8.20 -2.74
C PHE A 240 -12.50 9.67 -3.08
N ASN A 241 -12.93 10.06 -4.28
CA ASN A 241 -12.71 11.42 -4.79
C ASN A 241 -13.62 12.43 -4.08
N MET A 242 -13.05 13.25 -3.20
CA MET A 242 -13.75 14.34 -2.53
C MET A 242 -13.63 15.66 -3.29
N PRO A 243 -14.67 16.53 -3.27
CA PRO A 243 -14.64 17.84 -3.89
C PRO A 243 -13.48 18.72 -3.38
N GLY A 244 -12.95 19.57 -4.26
CA GLY A 244 -11.85 20.49 -3.93
C GLY A 244 -10.46 19.87 -3.91
N MET A 245 -10.32 18.56 -4.18
CA MET A 245 -9.03 17.84 -4.15
C MET A 245 -8.69 17.19 -5.50
N SER A 246 -9.18 17.73 -6.62
CA SER A 246 -9.09 17.06 -7.92
C SER A 246 -7.66 16.70 -8.34
N VAL A 247 -6.71 17.63 -8.27
CA VAL A 247 -5.30 17.35 -8.63
C VAL A 247 -4.63 16.42 -7.61
N TYR A 248 -4.96 16.54 -6.32
CA TYR A 248 -4.46 15.63 -5.29
C TYR A 248 -4.94 14.19 -5.53
N ASN A 249 -6.24 14.01 -5.75
CA ASN A 249 -6.84 12.70 -6.04
C ASN A 249 -6.21 12.12 -7.31
N ALA A 250 -6.11 12.90 -8.39
CA ALA A 250 -5.43 12.48 -9.62
C ALA A 250 -3.99 12.01 -9.37
N SER A 251 -3.22 12.74 -8.55
CA SER A 251 -1.85 12.33 -8.20
C SER A 251 -1.78 11.01 -7.45
N LYS A 252 -2.77 10.72 -6.59
CA LYS A 252 -2.83 9.48 -5.81
C LYS A 252 -3.33 8.29 -6.62
N VAL A 253 -4.24 8.51 -7.57
CA VAL A 253 -4.61 7.52 -8.59
C VAL A 253 -3.40 7.16 -9.45
N ALA A 254 -2.69 8.17 -9.98
CA ALA A 254 -1.52 7.97 -10.83
C ALA A 254 -0.41 7.22 -10.09
N GLN A 255 -0.12 7.62 -8.84
CA GLN A 255 0.85 6.93 -7.98
C GLN A 255 0.45 5.46 -7.77
N GLN A 256 -0.82 5.20 -7.44
CA GLN A 256 -1.30 3.84 -7.25
C GLN A 256 -1.13 3.00 -8.51
N SER A 257 -1.64 3.47 -9.65
CA SER A 257 -1.54 2.75 -10.93
C SER A 257 -0.09 2.44 -11.30
N PHE A 258 0.82 3.39 -11.13
CA PHE A 258 2.23 3.19 -11.45
C PHE A 258 2.87 2.08 -10.60
N PHE A 259 2.66 2.10 -9.28
CA PHE A 259 3.28 1.11 -8.40
C PHE A 259 2.63 -0.26 -8.47
N GLU A 260 1.34 -0.34 -8.85
CA GLU A 260 0.69 -1.60 -9.19
C GLU A 260 1.33 -2.24 -10.43
N THR A 261 1.52 -1.47 -11.52
CA THR A 261 2.24 -1.95 -12.71
C THR A 261 3.67 -2.34 -12.37
N LEU A 262 4.39 -1.49 -11.63
CA LEU A 262 5.77 -1.77 -11.24
C LEU A 262 5.90 -3.04 -10.39
N ARG A 263 4.91 -3.36 -9.54
CA ARG A 263 4.93 -4.60 -8.75
C ARG A 263 4.97 -5.82 -9.67
N ILE A 264 4.20 -5.81 -10.76
CA ILE A 264 4.16 -6.88 -11.75
C ILE A 264 5.51 -6.97 -12.49
N GLU A 265 6.05 -5.82 -12.92
CA GLU A 265 7.34 -5.75 -13.62
C GLU A 265 8.53 -6.25 -12.79
N LEU A 266 8.51 -6.00 -11.47
CA LEU A 266 9.60 -6.38 -10.56
C LEU A 266 9.44 -7.79 -9.97
N ALA A 267 8.25 -8.39 -10.09
CA ALA A 267 7.90 -9.72 -9.63
C ALA A 267 8.44 -10.04 -8.21
N SER A 268 9.23 -11.10 -8.07
CA SER A 268 9.69 -11.63 -6.77
C SER A 268 10.93 -10.92 -6.19
N ASN A 269 11.51 -9.94 -6.88
CA ASN A 269 12.77 -9.32 -6.47
C ASN A 269 12.59 -8.24 -5.39
N ILE A 270 11.46 -7.53 -5.41
CA ILE A 270 11.17 -6.42 -4.50
C ILE A 270 9.72 -6.53 -4.07
N ARG A 271 9.45 -6.42 -2.76
CA ARG A 271 8.06 -6.34 -2.27
C ARG A 271 7.58 -4.90 -2.26
N ILE A 272 6.40 -4.65 -2.83
CA ILE A 272 5.77 -3.32 -2.84
C ILE A 272 4.50 -3.36 -2.00
N THR A 273 4.48 -2.60 -0.91
CA THR A 273 3.29 -2.40 -0.05
C THR A 273 2.62 -1.09 -0.41
N MET A 274 1.37 -1.18 -0.86
CA MET A 274 0.50 -0.04 -1.14
C MET A 274 -0.31 0.31 0.09
N VAL A 275 -0.02 1.47 0.68
CA VAL A 275 -0.71 1.96 1.86
C VAL A 275 -1.80 2.93 1.44
N THR A 276 -3.04 2.61 1.74
CA THR A 276 -4.21 3.47 1.53
C THR A 276 -4.64 4.08 2.85
N LEU A 277 -4.33 5.36 3.05
CA LEU A 277 -4.67 6.07 4.28
C LEU A 277 -5.94 6.91 4.13
N GLY A 278 -6.83 6.77 5.11
CA GLY A 278 -7.91 7.73 5.36
C GLY A 278 -7.36 9.00 6.03
N MET A 279 -8.22 9.71 6.76
CA MET A 279 -7.79 10.94 7.45
C MET A 279 -6.89 10.60 8.65
N VAL A 280 -5.65 11.08 8.62
CA VAL A 280 -4.67 10.90 9.71
C VAL A 280 -4.40 12.27 10.36
N ALA A 281 -4.30 12.30 11.69
CA ALA A 281 -4.14 13.52 12.48
C ALA A 281 -2.76 14.18 12.33
N THR A 282 -2.45 14.74 11.16
CA THR A 282 -1.16 15.37 10.84
C THR A 282 -1.29 16.89 10.65
N PRO A 283 -0.17 17.65 10.69
CA PRO A 283 -0.18 19.06 10.32
C PRO A 283 -0.76 19.31 8.91
N LEU A 284 -0.46 18.44 7.94
CA LEU A 284 -1.02 18.49 6.58
C LEU A 284 -2.56 18.40 6.59
N ALA A 285 -3.13 17.58 7.47
CA ALA A 285 -4.57 17.49 7.63
C ALA A 285 -5.18 18.69 8.37
N LYS A 286 -4.43 19.30 9.30
CA LYS A 286 -4.93 20.42 10.09
C LYS A 286 -5.15 21.67 9.23
N ASP A 287 -4.13 22.10 8.48
CA ASP A 287 -4.15 23.42 7.84
C ASP A 287 -4.98 23.46 6.54
N GLU A 288 -5.02 22.36 5.78
CA GLU A 288 -5.76 22.31 4.51
C GLU A 288 -7.13 21.63 4.69
N LEU A 289 -7.18 20.44 5.28
CA LEU A 289 -8.41 19.62 5.32
C LEU A 289 -9.42 20.05 6.38
N LEU A 290 -8.98 20.53 7.56
CA LEU A 290 -9.90 21.02 8.59
C LEU A 290 -10.32 22.46 8.33
N ASP A 291 -9.37 23.36 8.10
CA ASP A 291 -9.66 24.79 8.01
C ASP A 291 -10.34 25.17 6.69
N LYS A 292 -9.89 24.62 5.55
CA LYS A 292 -10.48 24.90 4.24
C LYS A 292 -11.48 23.83 3.80
N GLY A 293 -11.16 22.55 4.04
CA GLY A 293 -12.00 21.42 3.63
C GLY A 293 -13.24 21.20 4.49
N LYS A 294 -13.26 21.71 5.73
CA LYS A 294 -14.34 21.53 6.72
C LYS A 294 -14.72 20.07 6.97
N LEU A 295 -13.75 19.17 6.89
CA LEU A 295 -13.98 17.73 7.06
C LEU A 295 -13.87 17.26 8.53
N TRP A 296 -14.24 18.12 9.48
CA TRP A 296 -14.08 17.87 10.93
C TRP A 296 -14.86 16.64 11.44
N TRP A 297 -15.92 16.24 10.74
CA TRP A 297 -16.79 15.12 11.10
C TRP A 297 -16.22 13.75 10.71
N ILE A 298 -15.16 13.69 9.88
CA ILE A 298 -14.52 12.43 9.51
C ILE A 298 -13.62 11.97 10.67
N PRO A 299 -13.79 10.73 11.19
CA PRO A 299 -12.94 10.20 12.24
C PRO A 299 -11.46 10.22 11.84
N ARG A 300 -10.61 10.74 12.73
CA ARG A 300 -9.16 10.80 12.52
C ARG A 300 -8.48 9.58 13.09
N TYR A 301 -7.61 8.99 12.30
CA TYR A 301 -6.70 7.95 12.76
C TYR A 301 -5.45 8.57 13.40
N SER A 302 -4.96 7.98 14.49
CA SER A 302 -3.76 8.47 15.16
C SER A 302 -2.53 8.27 14.29
N VAL A 303 -1.59 9.22 14.35
CA VAL A 303 -0.36 9.15 13.55
C VAL A 303 0.52 8.00 14.03
N GLU A 304 0.55 7.75 15.34
CA GLU A 304 1.27 6.65 15.97
C GLU A 304 0.68 5.30 15.57
N GLY A 305 -0.65 5.17 15.59
CA GLY A 305 -1.35 3.97 15.15
C GLY A 305 -1.10 3.68 13.67
N CYS A 306 -1.14 4.73 12.85
CA CYS A 306 -0.80 4.68 11.43
C CYS A 306 0.64 4.21 11.20
N ALA A 307 1.63 4.82 11.84
CA ALA A 307 3.03 4.44 11.70
C ALA A 307 3.25 2.98 12.12
N LYS A 308 2.69 2.56 13.26
CA LYS A 308 2.77 1.17 13.74
C LYS A 308 2.15 0.18 12.75
N ALA A 309 0.99 0.49 12.18
CA ALA A 309 0.35 -0.36 11.18
C ALA A 309 1.21 -0.50 9.92
N ILE A 310 1.77 0.60 9.42
CA ILE A 310 2.64 0.63 8.23
C ILE A 310 3.92 -0.18 8.48
N VAL A 311 4.61 0.02 9.60
CA VAL A 311 5.84 -0.73 9.92
C VAL A 311 5.55 -2.23 10.03
N ASN A 312 4.47 -2.62 10.71
CA ASN A 312 4.10 -4.03 10.83
C ASN A 312 3.74 -4.66 9.49
N SER A 313 3.00 -3.95 8.65
CA SER A 313 2.66 -4.39 7.29
C SER A 313 3.90 -4.54 6.43
N GLY A 314 4.80 -3.54 6.46
CA GLY A 314 6.08 -3.58 5.78
C GLY A 314 7.02 -4.70 6.28
N ARG A 315 6.90 -5.17 7.52
CA ARG A 315 7.66 -6.32 8.06
C ARG A 315 7.10 -7.67 7.61
N ARG A 316 5.78 -7.84 7.61
CA ARG A 316 5.11 -9.03 7.06
C ARG A 316 5.28 -9.12 5.54
N GLY A 317 5.31 -7.96 4.90
CA GLY A 317 5.40 -7.82 3.45
C GLY A 317 4.04 -7.96 2.81
N ASP A 318 3.02 -7.40 3.46
CA ASP A 318 1.68 -7.33 2.86
C ASP A 318 1.76 -6.47 1.60
N GLU A 319 0.99 -6.83 0.58
CA GLU A 319 0.88 -6.02 -0.64
C GLU A 319 0.03 -4.77 -0.42
N TYR A 320 -0.93 -4.84 0.50
CA TYR A 320 -1.90 -3.78 0.76
C TYR A 320 -2.09 -3.54 2.25
N LEU A 321 -2.20 -2.27 2.62
CA LEU A 321 -2.64 -1.84 3.94
C LEU A 321 -3.67 -0.73 3.77
N THR A 322 -4.87 -0.89 4.34
CA THR A 322 -5.85 0.20 4.45
C THR A 322 -6.00 0.59 5.92
N ALA A 323 -5.76 1.86 6.23
CA ALA A 323 -5.86 2.37 7.59
C ALA A 323 -6.59 3.73 7.62
N PRO A 324 -7.62 3.92 8.47
CA PRO A 324 -8.24 2.91 9.33
C PRO A 324 -9.01 1.85 8.52
N THR A 325 -9.20 0.66 9.09
CA THR A 325 -9.77 -0.51 8.39
C THR A 325 -11.21 -0.30 7.91
N TRP A 326 -12.02 0.50 8.61
CA TRP A 326 -13.39 0.80 8.19
C TRP A 326 -13.49 1.48 6.81
N MET A 327 -12.40 2.09 6.31
CA MET A 327 -12.36 2.63 4.95
C MET A 327 -12.54 1.56 3.87
N GLN A 328 -12.27 0.28 4.17
CA GLN A 328 -12.55 -0.82 3.24
C GLN A 328 -14.05 -0.95 2.95
N SER A 329 -14.91 -0.68 3.94
CA SER A 329 -16.36 -0.66 3.72
C SER A 329 -16.78 0.51 2.84
N VAL A 330 -16.13 1.67 2.98
CA VAL A 330 -16.37 2.83 2.09
C VAL A 330 -15.95 2.53 0.66
N PHE A 331 -14.84 1.83 0.47
CA PHE A 331 -14.38 1.40 -0.85
C PHE A 331 -15.44 0.57 -1.56
N LEU A 332 -16.04 -0.41 -0.87
CA LEU A 332 -17.14 -1.21 -1.43
C LEU A 332 -18.34 -0.32 -1.79
N GLY A 333 -18.70 0.65 -0.94
CA GLY A 333 -19.78 1.60 -1.25
C GLY A 333 -19.49 2.43 -2.50
N VAL A 334 -18.26 2.88 -2.71
CA VAL A 334 -17.85 3.62 -3.92
C VAL A 334 -17.95 2.75 -5.17
N MET A 335 -17.58 1.47 -5.06
CA MET A 335 -17.59 0.55 -6.20
C MET A 335 -18.98 0.02 -6.54
N LEU A 336 -19.81 -0.26 -5.54
CA LEU A 336 -21.13 -0.89 -5.73
C LEU A 336 -22.27 0.13 -5.88
N LEU A 337 -22.12 1.33 -5.31
CA LEU A 337 -23.18 2.34 -5.26
C LEU A 337 -22.66 3.75 -5.64
N PRO A 338 -22.05 3.92 -6.84
CA PRO A 338 -21.37 5.16 -7.20
C PRO A 338 -22.28 6.39 -7.24
N GLU A 339 -23.54 6.26 -7.68
CA GLU A 339 -24.51 7.37 -7.75
C GLU A 339 -24.89 7.88 -6.35
N ILE A 340 -25.09 6.97 -5.41
CA ILE A 340 -25.39 7.31 -4.01
C ILE A 340 -24.19 8.03 -3.40
N MET A 341 -22.98 7.48 -3.60
CA MET A 341 -21.76 8.09 -3.07
C MET A 341 -21.48 9.47 -3.69
N ASN A 342 -21.81 9.67 -4.97
CA ASN A 342 -21.71 10.97 -5.63
C ASN A 342 -22.72 11.97 -5.05
N THR A 343 -23.94 11.54 -4.78
CA THR A 343 -24.96 12.37 -4.12
C THR A 343 -24.50 12.81 -2.73
N VAL A 344 -23.95 11.89 -1.92
CA VAL A 344 -23.39 12.21 -0.61
C VAL A 344 -22.27 13.26 -0.72
N LYS A 345 -21.36 13.10 -1.67
CA LYS A 345 -20.27 14.07 -1.92
C LYS A 345 -20.79 15.46 -2.34
N GLN A 346 -21.84 15.52 -3.16
CA GLN A 346 -22.48 16.78 -3.53
C GLN A 346 -23.13 17.48 -2.33
N VAL A 347 -23.82 16.73 -1.46
CA VAL A 347 -24.40 17.27 -0.21
C VAL A 347 -23.30 17.84 0.70
N ILE A 348 -22.16 17.15 0.81
CA ILE A 348 -21.01 17.64 1.58
C ILE A 348 -20.50 18.97 1.00
N LEU A 349 -20.34 19.07 -0.33
CA LEU A 349 -19.90 20.29 -1.00
C LEU A 349 -20.86 21.47 -0.74
N ILE A 350 -22.17 21.24 -0.89
CA ILE A 350 -23.20 22.27 -0.69
C ILE A 350 -23.19 22.77 0.76
N THR A 351 -23.11 21.84 1.73
CA THR A 351 -23.09 22.16 3.16
C THR A 351 -21.81 22.94 3.55
N SER A 352 -20.67 22.58 2.94
CA SER A 352 -19.41 23.30 3.14
C SER A 352 -19.46 24.74 2.59
N ARG A 353 -20.09 24.96 1.42
CA ARG A 353 -20.31 26.30 0.84
C ARG A 353 -21.22 27.17 1.72
N LYS A 354 -22.33 26.64 2.23
CA LYS A 354 -23.29 27.39 3.06
C LYS A 354 -22.73 27.87 4.40
N SER A 355 -21.68 27.22 4.91
CA SER A 355 -21.01 27.66 6.15
C SER A 355 -19.88 28.65 5.88
N SER A 356 -19.61 29.02 4.63
CA SER A 356 -18.60 30.04 4.24
C SER A 356 -19.22 31.38 3.81
N SER A 357 -20.53 31.40 3.57
CA SER A 357 -21.36 32.59 3.35
C SER A 357 -22.00 33.01 4.67
#